data_AF-A0A7C3JTS0-F1
#
_entry.id   AF-A0A7C3JTS0-F1
#
_cell.length_a   1.000
_cell.length_b   1.000
_cell.length_c   1.000
_cell.angle_alpha   90.00
_cell.angle_beta   90.00
_cell.angle_gamma   90.00
#
_symmetry.space_group_name_H-M   'P 1'
#
loop_
_entity.id
_entity.type
_entity.pdbx_description
1 polymer ?
#
loop_
_entity_poly.entity_id
_entity_poly.type
_entity_poly.pdbx_seq_one_letter_code
_entity_poly.pdbx_strand_id
1 'polypeptide(L)'
;MIYPIAFFLSALLLGSVTVGMLIGHWYLIDTGQSIDPFVRIFKFFVAALLLQSGFLLLSVLWIYLAGAPSTMESLRMLWAKHSTLLITRIVVGQAAPLILSWMIWRTLLIPHTMAATGLFYIALLGVFVGEILGRQILTLSSLPF
;
A
#
# COMPACT_ATOMS: atom_id res chain seq x y z
N MET A 1 -3.68 -20.91 -1.98
CA MET A 1 -4.63 -19.85 -1.59
C MET A 1 -3.98 -18.49 -1.29
N ILE A 2 -2.64 -18.38 -1.18
CA ILE A 2 -1.95 -17.13 -0.84
C ILE A 2 -1.99 -16.09 -1.98
N TYR A 3 -1.81 -16.52 -3.25
CA TYR A 3 -1.81 -15.59 -4.39
C TYR A 3 -3.13 -14.81 -4.54
N PRO A 4 -4.33 -15.44 -4.58
CA PRO A 4 -5.59 -14.68 -4.71
C PRO A 4 -5.79 -13.63 -3.62
N ILE A 5 -5.38 -13.94 -2.38
CA ILE A 5 -5.46 -12.98 -1.25
C ILE A 5 -4.55 -11.79 -1.52
N ALA A 6 -3.31 -12.02 -1.96
CA ALA A 6 -2.38 -10.94 -2.30
C ALA A 6 -2.95 -10.02 -3.40
N PHE A 7 -3.50 -10.59 -4.48
CA PHE A 7 -4.13 -9.81 -5.56
C PHE A 7 -5.36 -9.03 -5.08
N PHE A 8 -6.18 -9.62 -4.21
CA PHE A 8 -7.34 -8.96 -3.66
C PHE A 8 -6.96 -7.77 -2.75
N LEU A 9 -5.95 -7.96 -1.88
CA LEU A 9 -5.43 -6.88 -1.03
C LEU A 9 -4.82 -5.74 -1.86
N SER A 10 -4.05 -6.06 -2.91
CA SER A 10 -3.55 -5.07 -3.87
C SER A 10 -4.69 -4.25 -4.50
N ALA A 11 -5.77 -4.92 -4.92
CA ALA A 11 -6.92 -4.27 -5.55
C ALA A 11 -7.66 -3.36 -4.58
N LEU A 12 -7.85 -3.80 -3.32
CA LEU A 12 -8.43 -2.97 -2.26
C LEU A 12 -7.58 -1.73 -1.98
N LEU A 13 -6.26 -1.88 -1.86
CA LEU A 13 -5.38 -0.75 -1.59
C LEU A 13 -5.35 0.23 -2.77
N LEU A 14 -5.14 -0.25 -3.99
CA LEU A 14 -5.14 0.59 -5.20
C LEU A 14 -6.48 1.30 -5.41
N GLY A 15 -7.60 0.58 -5.24
CA GLY A 15 -8.93 1.15 -5.37
C GLY A 15 -9.18 2.21 -4.32
N SER A 16 -8.88 1.93 -3.06
CA SER A 16 -9.10 2.87 -1.94
C SER A 16 -8.29 4.15 -2.08
N VAL A 17 -7.00 4.07 -2.45
CA VAL A 17 -6.15 5.26 -2.62
C VAL A 17 -6.54 6.07 -3.86
N THR A 18 -6.97 5.41 -4.94
CA THR A 18 -7.46 6.08 -6.15
C THR A 18 -8.76 6.82 -5.88
N VAL A 19 -9.73 6.17 -5.23
CA VAL A 19 -10.99 6.81 -4.84
C VAL A 19 -10.75 7.93 -3.83
N GLY A 20 -9.82 7.75 -2.88
CA GLY A 20 -9.41 8.79 -1.95
C GLY A 20 -8.85 10.03 -2.65
N MET A 21 -8.00 9.83 -3.66
CA MET A 21 -7.46 10.91 -4.50
C MET A 21 -8.56 11.60 -5.33
N LEU A 22 -9.44 10.84 -5.97
CA LEU A 22 -10.54 11.39 -6.78
C LEU A 22 -11.50 12.22 -5.91
N ILE A 23 -11.91 11.68 -4.76
CA ILE A 23 -12.73 12.40 -3.79
C ILE A 23 -12.00 13.67 -3.35
N GLY A 24 -10.72 13.57 -2.97
CA GLY A 24 -9.91 14.72 -2.61
C GLY A 24 -9.86 15.80 -3.70
N HIS A 25 -9.79 15.40 -4.98
CA HIS A 25 -9.82 16.35 -6.10
C HIS A 25 -11.14 17.11 -6.18
N TRP A 26 -12.27 16.46 -5.94
CA TRP A 26 -13.57 17.15 -5.85
C TRP A 26 -13.60 18.19 -4.72
N TYR A 27 -12.98 17.92 -3.57
CA TYR A 27 -12.86 18.91 -2.47
C TYR A 27 -11.93 20.09 -2.79
N LEU A 28 -11.11 20.03 -3.84
CA LEU A 28 -10.35 21.20 -4.32
C LEU A 28 -11.24 22.19 -5.06
N ILE A 29 -12.28 21.68 -5.72
CA ILE A 29 -13.19 22.47 -6.56
C ILE A 29 -14.37 22.98 -5.73
N ASP A 30 -14.96 22.11 -4.90
CA ASP A 30 -16.08 22.43 -4.03
C ASP A 30 -15.72 22.18 -2.57
N THR A 31 -15.33 23.26 -1.88
CA THR A 31 -14.91 23.22 -0.47
C THR A 31 -16.08 23.23 0.51
N GLY A 32 -17.33 23.38 0.03
CA GLY A 32 -18.54 23.41 0.88
C GLY A 32 -19.09 22.03 1.24
N GLN A 33 -18.49 20.96 0.73
CA GLN A 33 -18.99 19.60 0.93
C GLN A 33 -18.68 19.08 2.34
N SER A 34 -19.59 18.27 2.90
CA SER A 34 -19.38 17.60 4.20
C SER A 34 -18.10 16.78 4.18
N ILE A 35 -17.27 16.80 5.21
CA ILE A 35 -15.99 16.05 5.25
C ILE A 35 -16.15 14.53 5.46
N ASP A 36 -17.35 14.06 5.82
CA ASP A 36 -17.61 12.68 6.23
C ASP A 36 -17.26 11.62 5.16
N PRO A 37 -17.61 11.79 3.86
CA PRO A 37 -17.21 10.83 2.82
C PRO A 37 -15.69 10.72 2.69
N PHE A 38 -14.97 11.84 2.84
CA PHE A 38 -13.52 11.87 2.75
C PHE A 38 -12.86 11.14 3.91
N VAL A 39 -13.38 11.31 5.13
CA VAL A 39 -12.92 10.57 6.32
C VAL A 39 -13.24 9.08 6.20
N ARG A 40 -14.40 8.71 5.63
CA ARG A 40 -14.76 7.30 5.40
C ARG A 40 -13.80 6.62 4.45
N ILE A 41 -13.51 7.21 3.29
CA ILE A 41 -12.57 6.62 2.33
C ILE A 41 -11.15 6.58 2.90
N PHE A 42 -10.74 7.60 3.66
CA PHE A 42 -9.46 7.58 4.37
C PHE A 42 -9.33 6.40 5.33
N LYS A 43 -10.34 6.16 6.18
CA LYS A 43 -10.35 5.00 7.09
C LYS A 43 -10.28 3.68 6.33
N PHE A 44 -10.99 3.57 5.21
CA PHE A 44 -10.94 2.39 4.35
C PHE A 44 -9.57 2.17 3.72
N PHE A 45 -8.92 3.24 3.23
CA PHE A 45 -7.54 3.21 2.73
C PHE A 45 -6.56 2.75 3.80
N VAL A 46 -6.63 3.30 5.01
CA VAL A 46 -5.76 2.87 6.13
C VAL A 46 -5.97 1.40 6.47
N ALA A 47 -7.23 0.94 6.54
CA ALA A 47 -7.53 -0.45 6.80
C ALA A 47 -6.94 -1.37 5.71
N ALA A 48 -7.12 -1.05 4.44
CA ALA A 48 -6.53 -1.81 3.33
C ALA A 48 -5.00 -1.84 3.39
N LEU A 49 -4.37 -0.70 3.69
CA LEU A 49 -2.92 -0.58 3.80
C LEU A 49 -2.36 -1.42 4.95
N LEU A 50 -3.01 -1.40 6.11
CA LEU A 50 -2.62 -2.20 7.27
C LEU A 50 -2.81 -3.70 7.00
N LEU A 51 -3.91 -4.10 6.37
CA LEU A 51 -4.15 -5.50 5.99
C LEU A 51 -3.09 -6.01 5.02
N GLN A 52 -2.76 -5.22 3.99
CA GLN A 52 -1.72 -5.59 3.04
C GLN A 52 -0.33 -5.63 3.67
N SER A 53 0.00 -4.64 4.51
CA SER A 53 1.29 -4.62 5.22
C SER A 53 1.42 -5.81 6.17
N GLY A 54 0.35 -6.13 6.91
CA GLY A 54 0.28 -7.29 7.78
C GLY A 54 0.42 -8.60 6.98
N PHE A 55 -0.26 -8.72 5.84
CA PHE A 55 -0.15 -9.88 4.97
C PHE A 55 1.29 -10.09 4.46
N LEU A 56 1.98 -9.02 4.04
CA LEU A 56 3.37 -9.10 3.61
C LEU A 56 4.28 -9.58 4.75
N LEU A 57 4.16 -8.98 5.94
CA LEU A 57 4.94 -9.37 7.12
C LEU A 57 4.69 -10.83 7.52
N LEU A 58 3.43 -11.24 7.58
CA LEU A 58 3.03 -12.61 7.91
C LEU A 58 3.52 -13.60 6.85
N SER A 59 3.52 -13.22 5.57
CA SER A 59 4.03 -14.07 4.49
C SER A 59 5.53 -14.33 4.63
N VAL A 60 6.32 -13.29 4.94
CA VAL A 60 7.76 -13.43 5.20
C VAL A 60 8.00 -14.29 6.44
N LEU A 61 7.28 -14.05 7.54
CA LEU A 61 7.42 -14.81 8.78
C LEU A 61 7.05 -16.28 8.58
N TRP A 62 5.99 -16.55 7.83
CA TRP A 62 5.56 -17.92 7.51
C TRP A 62 6.61 -18.67 6.69
N ILE A 63 7.21 -18.03 5.67
CA ILE A 63 8.30 -18.62 4.89
C ILE A 63 9.50 -18.92 5.80
N TYR A 64 9.82 -18.02 6.73
CA TYR A 64 10.95 -18.21 7.64
C TYR A 64 10.76 -19.39 8.62
N LEU A 65 9.56 -19.53 9.19
CA LEU A 65 9.27 -20.54 10.22
C LEU A 65 8.87 -21.91 9.66
N ALA A 66 8.13 -21.94 8.54
CA ALA A 66 7.47 -23.13 8.03
C ALA A 66 7.60 -23.29 6.50
N GLY A 67 8.44 -22.49 5.84
CA GLY A 67 8.64 -22.53 4.40
C GLY A 67 9.35 -23.80 3.95
N ALA A 68 8.92 -24.37 2.82
CA ALA A 68 9.64 -25.43 2.16
C ALA A 68 11.06 -24.96 1.74
N PRO A 69 12.06 -25.86 1.63
CA PRO A 69 13.42 -25.50 1.25
C PRO A 69 13.50 -24.71 -0.07
N SER A 70 12.65 -25.05 -1.04
CA SER A 70 12.56 -24.35 -2.33
C SER A 70 12.09 -22.90 -2.18
N THR A 71 11.09 -22.63 -1.33
CA THR A 71 10.58 -21.27 -1.08
C THR A 71 11.60 -20.42 -0.32
N MET A 72 12.31 -21.03 0.63
CA MET A 72 13.41 -20.39 1.35
C MET A 72 14.55 -19.99 0.40
N GLU A 73 14.89 -20.87 -0.55
CA GLU A 73 15.90 -20.58 -1.56
C GLU A 73 15.48 -19.45 -2.49
N SER A 74 14.21 -19.41 -2.93
CA SER A 74 13.67 -18.27 -3.68
C SER A 74 13.79 -16.95 -2.91
N LEU A 75 13.54 -16.96 -1.60
CA LEU A 75 13.66 -15.77 -0.76
C LEU A 75 15.13 -15.34 -0.62
N ARG A 76 16.06 -16.29 -0.43
CA ARG A 76 17.51 -16.01 -0.40
C ARG A 76 18.01 -15.47 -1.72
N MET A 77 17.58 -16.02 -2.83
CA MET A 77 17.93 -15.56 -4.18
C MET A 77 17.36 -14.17 -4.47
N LEU A 78 16.13 -13.89 -4.04
CA LEU A 78 15.55 -12.55 -4.11
C LEU A 78 16.38 -11.55 -3.30
N TRP A 79 16.78 -11.91 -2.08
CA TRP A 79 17.64 -11.05 -1.26
C TRP A 79 19.03 -10.84 -1.86
N ALA A 80 19.69 -11.91 -2.31
CA ALA A 80 21.06 -11.86 -2.82
C ALA A 80 21.17 -11.09 -4.14
N LYS A 81 20.20 -11.24 -5.05
CA LYS A 81 20.26 -10.67 -6.41
C LYS A 81 19.40 -9.42 -6.58
N HIS A 82 18.38 -9.24 -5.77
CA HIS A 82 17.32 -8.24 -5.99
C HIS A 82 16.89 -7.53 -4.69
N SER A 83 17.78 -7.41 -3.70
CA SER A 83 17.51 -6.70 -2.43
C SER A 83 17.00 -5.28 -2.64
N THR A 84 17.54 -4.56 -3.62
CA THR A 84 17.10 -3.19 -3.96
C THR A 84 15.63 -3.14 -4.36
N LEU A 85 15.14 -4.11 -5.14
CA LEU A 85 13.72 -4.21 -5.52
C LEU A 85 12.84 -4.44 -4.29
N LEU A 86 13.23 -5.36 -3.42
CA LEU A 86 12.48 -5.68 -2.20
C LEU A 86 12.46 -4.50 -1.21
N ILE A 87 13.60 -3.85 -0.99
CA ILE A 87 13.70 -2.67 -0.12
C ILE A 87 12.86 -1.53 -0.69
N THR A 88 12.96 -1.26 -1.99
CA THR A 88 12.16 -0.20 -2.64
C THR A 88 10.67 -0.51 -2.54
N ARG A 89 10.25 -1.77 -2.72
CA ARG A 89 8.87 -2.20 -2.51
C ARG A 89 8.40 -1.86 -1.09
N ILE A 90 9.15 -2.26 -0.07
CA ILE A 90 8.77 -2.04 1.34
C ILE A 90 8.75 -0.55 1.68
N VAL A 91 9.77 0.20 1.27
CA VAL A 91 9.88 1.63 1.58
C VAL A 91 8.82 2.44 0.85
N VAL A 92 8.69 2.27 -0.46
CA VAL A 92 7.81 3.10 -1.30
C VAL A 92 6.36 2.60 -1.27
N GLY A 93 6.15 1.29 -1.26
CA GLY A 93 4.82 0.68 -1.32
C GLY A 93 4.12 0.54 0.03
N GLN A 94 4.86 0.54 1.15
CA GLN A 94 4.29 0.34 2.49
C GLN A 94 4.68 1.47 3.44
N ALA A 95 5.98 1.67 3.71
CA ALA A 95 6.42 2.63 4.74
C ALA A 95 6.02 4.07 4.41
N ALA A 96 6.23 4.52 3.17
CA ALA A 96 5.86 5.85 2.73
C ALA A 96 4.32 6.08 2.80
N PRO A 97 3.46 5.21 2.25
CA PRO A 97 2.01 5.32 2.43
C PRO A 97 1.55 5.30 3.89
N LEU A 98 2.21 4.54 4.77
CA LEU A 98 1.91 4.53 6.21
C LEU A 98 2.20 5.89 6.84
N ILE A 99 3.36 6.47 6.56
CA ILE A 99 3.73 7.82 7.02
C ILE A 99 2.76 8.86 6.46
N LEU A 100 2.46 8.79 5.17
CA LEU A 100 1.51 9.69 4.51
C LEU A 100 0.10 9.54 5.10
N SER A 101 -0.33 8.33 5.45
CA SER A 101 -1.64 8.11 6.08
C SER A 101 -1.75 8.83 7.43
N TRP A 102 -0.67 8.84 8.22
CA TRP A 102 -0.62 9.62 9.45
C TRP A 102 -0.69 11.12 9.16
N MET A 103 0.03 11.62 8.16
CA MET A 103 -0.03 13.02 7.76
C MET A 103 -1.43 13.43 7.28
N ILE A 104 -2.08 12.59 6.47
CA ILE A 104 -3.46 12.79 6.00
C ILE A 104 -4.43 12.84 7.19
N TRP A 105 -4.28 11.94 8.17
CA TRP A 105 -5.10 12.00 9.37
C TRP A 105 -4.97 13.35 10.09
N ARG A 106 -3.73 13.86 10.24
CA ARG A 106 -3.48 15.15 10.87
C ARG A 106 -4.09 16.32 10.08
N THR A 107 -4.08 16.25 8.75
CA THR A 107 -4.70 17.28 7.88
C THR A 107 -6.21 17.14 7.75
N LEU A 108 -6.81 16.00 8.10
CA LEU A 108 -8.26 15.84 8.18
C LEU A 108 -8.84 16.32 9.52
N LEU A 109 -8.04 16.31 10.60
CA LEU A 109 -8.45 16.82 11.92
C LEU A 109 -8.65 18.33 11.95
N ILE A 110 -7.84 19.07 11.20
CA ILE A 110 -8.00 20.51 10.95
C ILE A 110 -8.44 20.58 9.50
N PRO A 111 -9.69 20.90 9.14
CA PRO A 111 -10.33 20.59 7.84
C PRO A 111 -9.75 21.33 6.62
N HIS A 112 -8.43 21.22 6.43
CA HIS A 112 -7.65 21.67 5.30
C HIS A 112 -7.63 20.55 4.25
N THR A 113 -8.80 20.31 3.66
CA THR A 113 -9.03 19.26 2.66
C THR A 113 -8.06 19.35 1.48
N MET A 114 -7.67 20.56 1.08
CA MET A 114 -6.68 20.80 0.01
C MET A 114 -5.32 20.14 0.27
N ALA A 115 -4.80 20.23 1.51
CA ALA A 115 -3.53 19.60 1.87
C ALA A 115 -3.66 18.07 1.95
N ALA A 116 -4.77 17.57 2.49
CA ALA A 116 -5.06 16.13 2.54
C ALA A 116 -5.11 15.52 1.12
N THR A 117 -5.72 16.22 0.16
CA THR A 117 -5.76 15.80 -1.24
C THR A 117 -4.36 15.68 -1.85
N GLY A 118 -3.50 16.68 -1.65
CA GLY A 118 -2.10 16.63 -2.13
C GLY A 118 -1.35 15.40 -1.61
N LEU A 119 -1.57 15.05 -0.34
CA LEU A 119 -0.97 13.84 0.26
C LEU A 119 -1.53 12.54 -0.35
N PHE A 120 -2.82 12.49 -0.70
CA PHE A 120 -3.41 11.35 -1.41
C PHE A 120 -2.82 11.15 -2.81
N TYR A 121 -2.46 12.20 -3.54
CA TYR A 121 -1.75 12.08 -4.82
C TYR A 121 -0.38 11.39 -4.63
N ILE A 122 0.38 11.80 -3.62
CA ILE A 122 1.68 11.20 -3.31
C ILE A 122 1.50 9.75 -2.85
N ALA A 123 0.50 9.48 -2.02
CA ALA A 123 0.20 8.13 -1.56
C ALA A 123 -0.19 7.21 -2.72
N LEU A 124 -0.98 7.70 -3.68
CA LEU A 124 -1.33 6.96 -4.89
C LEU A 124 -0.09 6.57 -5.68
N LEU A 125 0.83 7.50 -5.92
CA LEU A 125 2.09 7.21 -6.63
C LEU A 125 2.92 6.17 -5.89
N GLY A 126 3.07 6.30 -4.56
CA GLY A 126 3.80 5.35 -3.73
C GLY A 126 3.21 3.94 -3.78
N VAL A 127 1.89 3.83 -3.58
CA VAL A 127 1.16 2.56 -3.67
C VAL A 127 1.28 1.96 -5.08
N PHE A 128 1.09 2.75 -6.13
CA PHE A 128 1.12 2.27 -7.51
C PHE A 128 2.50 1.72 -7.89
N VAL A 129 3.57 2.46 -7.58
CA VAL A 129 4.95 2.00 -7.79
C VAL A 129 5.21 0.75 -6.95
N GLY A 130 4.78 0.74 -5.69
CA GLY A 130 4.86 -0.43 -4.84
C GLY A 130 4.22 -1.67 -5.48
N GLU A 131 2.99 -1.57 -5.96
CA GLU A 131 2.29 -2.71 -6.55
C GLU A 131 2.97 -3.23 -7.82
N ILE A 132 3.50 -2.34 -8.67
CA ILE A 132 4.29 -2.74 -9.84
C ILE A 132 5.53 -3.54 -9.41
N LEU A 133 6.26 -3.06 -8.39
CA LEU A 133 7.42 -3.77 -7.84
C LEU A 133 7.03 -5.13 -7.26
N GLY A 134 5.89 -5.24 -6.59
CA GLY A 134 5.34 -6.52 -6.11
C GLY A 134 5.09 -7.52 -7.25
N ARG A 135 4.51 -7.07 -8.37
CA ARG A 135 4.32 -7.92 -9.57
C ARG A 135 5.64 -8.36 -10.20
N GLN A 136 6.64 -7.49 -10.20
CA GLN A 136 7.97 -7.82 -10.68
C GLN A 136 8.63 -8.89 -9.80
N ILE A 137 8.55 -8.73 -8.47
CA ILE A 137 9.07 -9.70 -7.49
C ILE A 137 8.38 -11.06 -7.64
N LEU A 138 7.05 -11.06 -7.81
CA LEU A 138 6.28 -12.27 -8.05
C LEU A 138 6.78 -13.02 -9.30
N THR A 139 7.04 -12.31 -10.39
CA THR A 139 7.54 -12.91 -11.63
C THR A 139 8.94 -13.50 -11.47
N LEU A 140 9.82 -12.83 -10.71
CA LEU A 140 11.21 -13.24 -10.54
C LEU A 140 11.42 -14.36 -9.51
N SER A 141 10.61 -14.39 -8.45
CA SER A 141 10.84 -15.25 -7.29
C SER A 141 9.70 -16.23 -7.01
N SER A 142 8.55 -16.09 -7.70
CA SER A 142 7.29 -16.77 -7.39
C SER A 142 6.75 -16.46 -5.98
N LEU A 143 7.25 -15.42 -5.31
CA LEU A 143 6.81 -15.02 -3.97
C LEU A 143 5.76 -13.90 -4.05
N PRO A 144 4.65 -13.99 -3.30
CA PRO A 144 3.55 -13.02 -3.37
C PRO A 144 3.75 -11.83 -2.41
N PHE A 145 4.79 -11.03 -2.63
CA PHE A 145 5.06 -9.77 -1.89
C PHE A 145 4.51 -8.53 -2.63
#